data_AF-A0A5K0YPF0-F1
#
_entry.id   AF-A0A5K0YPF0-F1
#
_cell.length_a   1.000
_cell.length_b   1.000
_cell.length_c   1.000
_cell.angle_alpha   90.00
_cell.angle_beta   90.00
_cell.angle_gamma   90.00
#
_symmetry.space_group_name_H-M   'P 1'
#
loop_
_entity.id
_entity.type
_entity.pdbx_description
1 polymer ?
#
loop_
_entity_poly.entity_id
_entity_poly.type
_entity_poly.pdbx_seq_one_letter_code
_entity_poly.pdbx_strand_id
1 'polypeptide(L)' 'FMETLTRRVPMMVIEGNHEIEPQLGNATFQSYQARFAVPSGESGSNSSFYYSFNAGGLHFIMLGAYVDYNAT' A
#
# COMPACT_ATOMS: atom_id res chain seq x y z
N PHE A 1 -18.86 -7.83 1.31
CA PHE A 1 -18.77 -7.34 2.70
C PHE A 1 -18.17 -5.94 2.74
N MET A 2 -16.93 -5.72 2.29
CA MET A 2 -16.24 -4.41 2.43
C MET A 2 -16.78 -3.27 1.55
N GLU A 3 -17.39 -3.59 0.40
CA GLU A 3 -17.89 -2.61 -0.58
C GLU A 3 -18.76 -1.50 0.05
N THR A 4 -19.68 -1.84 0.95
CA THR A 4 -20.59 -0.86 1.56
C THR A 4 -19.84 0.24 2.30
N LEU A 5 -18.69 -0.10 2.91
CA LEU A 5 -17.83 0.85 3.64
C LEU A 5 -16.88 1.56 2.67
N THR A 6 -16.11 0.81 1.88
CA THR A 6 -15.03 1.36 1.04
C THR A 6 -15.55 2.24 -0.09
N ARG A 7 -16.81 2.09 -0.51
CA ARG A 7 -17.43 3.02 -1.48
C ARG A 7 -17.73 4.42 -0.90
N ARG A 8 -17.67 4.60 0.42
CA ARG A 8 -18.05 5.86 1.12
C ARG A 8 -16.95 6.43 2.00
N VAL A 9 -16.07 5.59 2.52
CA VAL A 9 -15.00 5.99 3.43
C VAL A 9 -13.67 5.61 2.77
N PRO A 10 -12.78 6.59 2.48
CA PRO A 10 -11.44 6.30 1.97
C PRO A 10 -10.69 5.35 2.90
N MET A 11 -10.04 4.35 2.32
CA MET A 11 -9.24 3.35 3.04
C MET A 11 -7.82 3.38 2.49
N MET A 12 -6.87 3.67 3.37
CA MET A 12 -5.43 3.66 3.04
C MET A 12 -4.85 2.36 3.58
N VAL A 13 -4.22 1.57 2.72
CA VAL A 13 -3.75 0.20 3.03
C VAL A 13 -2.24 0.14 2.86
N ILE A 14 -1.57 -0.61 3.74
CA ILE A 14 -0.18 -1.02 3.59
C ILE A 14 -0.12 -2.54 3.69
N GLU A 15 0.87 -3.14 3.06
CA GLU A 15 1.03 -4.60 3.02
C GLU A 15 1.47 -5.16 4.39
N GLY A 16 0.97 -6.35 4.71
CA GLY A 16 1.49 -7.22 5.76
C GLY A 16 2.12 -8.48 5.18
N ASN A 17 2.50 -9.42 6.05
CA ASN A 17 3.05 -10.71 5.61
C ASN A 17 2.03 -11.56 4.85
N HIS A 18 0.74 -11.42 5.15
CA HIS A 18 -0.30 -12.19 4.48
C HIS A 18 -0.51 -11.75 3.03
N GLU A 19 -0.09 -10.54 2.67
CA GLU A 19 -0.12 -10.05 1.29
C GLU A 19 1.09 -10.52 0.47
N ILE A 20 2.12 -11.17 1.06
CA ILE A 20 3.27 -11.69 0.29
C ILE A 20 2.80 -12.64 -0.81
N GLU A 21 1.83 -13.52 -0.51
CA GLU A 21 1.15 -14.40 -1.48
C GLU A 21 2.06 -14.96 -2.61
N PRO A 22 3.06 -15.82 -2.32
CA PRO A 22 4.00 -16.29 -3.35
C PRO A 22 3.30 -17.03 -4.50
N GLN A 23 3.68 -16.72 -5.73
CA GLN A 23 3.12 -17.27 -6.98
C GLN A 23 4.26 -17.76 -7.92
N LEU A 24 3.87 -18.34 -9.07
CA LEU A 24 4.80 -18.73 -10.13
C LEU A 24 5.71 -17.56 -10.53
N GLY A 25 7.00 -17.82 -10.71
CA GLY A 25 7.97 -16.80 -11.14
C GLY A 25 8.42 -15.86 -10.02
N ASN A 26 8.34 -16.28 -8.74
CA ASN A 26 8.67 -15.47 -7.56
C ASN A 26 7.83 -14.18 -7.44
N ALA A 27 6.67 -14.13 -8.10
CA ALA A 27 5.76 -13.01 -7.95
C ALA A 27 5.16 -13.03 -6.54
N THR A 28 5.15 -11.88 -5.90
CA THR A 28 4.59 -11.64 -4.56
C THR A 28 3.73 -10.37 -4.61
N PHE A 29 2.87 -10.18 -3.60
CA PHE A 29 2.03 -8.98 -3.43
C PHE A 29 1.10 -8.63 -4.59
N GLN A 30 0.85 -9.57 -5.50
CA GLN A 30 0.09 -9.32 -6.73
C GLN A 30 -1.33 -8.85 -6.43
N SER A 31 -2.02 -9.48 -5.48
CA SER A 31 -3.37 -9.05 -5.07
C SER A 31 -3.36 -7.65 -4.46
N TYR A 32 -2.39 -7.34 -3.60
CA TYR A 32 -2.26 -6.03 -2.96
C TYR A 32 -2.06 -4.93 -4.01
N GLN A 33 -1.04 -5.09 -4.86
CA GLN A 33 -0.67 -4.11 -5.88
C GLN A 33 -1.78 -3.88 -6.91
N ALA A 34 -2.54 -4.93 -7.27
CA ALA A 34 -3.59 -4.83 -8.27
C ALA A 34 -4.91 -4.25 -7.73
N ARG A 35 -5.21 -4.41 -6.44
CA ARG A 35 -6.55 -4.13 -5.88
C ARG A 35 -6.65 -2.80 -5.15
N PHE A 36 -5.55 -2.28 -4.59
CA PHE A 36 -5.59 -1.09 -3.75
C PHE A 36 -4.90 0.09 -4.43
N ALA A 37 -5.62 1.20 -4.55
CA ALA A 37 -5.06 2.46 -4.99
C ALA A 37 -4.42 3.18 -3.79
N VAL A 38 -3.15 3.54 -3.92
CA VAL A 38 -2.39 4.30 -2.91
C VAL A 38 -1.63 5.44 -3.61
N PRO A 39 -1.43 6.58 -2.93
CA PRO A 39 -0.88 7.80 -3.55
C PRO A 39 0.66 7.77 -3.59
N SER A 40 1.26 6.68 -4.08
CA SER A 40 2.72 6.54 -4.10
C SER A 40 3.39 7.60 -4.97
N GLY A 41 2.90 7.81 -6.20
CA GLY A 41 3.45 8.80 -7.12
C GLY A 41 3.27 10.23 -6.62
N GLU A 42 2.10 10.55 -6.07
CA GLU A 42 1.77 11.87 -5.50
C GLU A 42 2.59 12.18 -4.25
N SER A 43 2.99 11.14 -3.49
CA SER A 43 3.88 11.29 -2.35
C SER A 43 5.36 11.34 -2.72
N GLY A 44 5.70 11.25 -4.01
CA GLY A 44 7.09 11.14 -4.48
C GLY A 44 7.75 9.79 -4.22
N SER A 45 6.98 8.77 -3.84
CA SER A 45 7.45 7.39 -3.73
C SER A 45 7.46 6.72 -5.11
N ASN A 46 8.42 5.82 -5.32
CA ASN A 46 8.48 4.95 -6.50
C ASN A 46 7.76 3.60 -6.27
N SER A 47 7.14 3.41 -5.11
CA SER A 47 6.62 2.12 -4.64
C SER A 47 5.28 2.25 -3.93
N SER A 48 4.38 1.30 -4.14
CA SER A 48 3.14 1.18 -3.35
C SER A 48 3.36 0.59 -1.95
N PHE A 49 4.57 0.12 -1.63
CA PHE A 49 4.91 -0.48 -0.33
C PHE A 49 5.37 0.54 0.72
N TYR A 50 5.45 1.82 0.36
CA TYR A 50 5.65 2.92 1.29
C TYR A 50 5.24 4.21 0.61
N TYR A 51 4.47 5.04 1.31
CA TYR A 51 3.95 6.29 0.77
C TYR A 51 3.49 7.19 1.91
N SER A 52 3.19 8.44 1.59
CA SER A 52 2.64 9.40 2.55
C SER A 52 1.45 10.15 1.98
N PHE A 53 0.64 10.75 2.86
CA PHE A 53 -0.44 11.64 2.45
C PHE A 53 -0.80 12.58 3.60
N ASN A 54 -1.45 13.69 3.27
CA ASN A 54 -1.98 14.62 4.24
C ASN A 54 -3.49 14.43 4.37
N ALA A 55 -4.00 14.40 5.61
CA ALA A 55 -5.43 14.43 5.89
C ALA A 55 -5.71 15.49 6.96
N GLY A 56 -6.28 16.62 6.53
CA GLY A 56 -6.38 17.80 7.38
C GLY A 56 -5.00 18.31 7.78
N GLY A 57 -4.80 18.54 9.08
CA GLY A 57 -3.50 18.98 9.63
C GLY A 57 -2.53 17.85 9.99
N LEU A 58 -2.84 16.60 9.64
CA LEU A 58 -2.00 15.43 9.94
C LEU A 58 -1.27 14.95 8.69
N HIS A 59 0.02 14.65 8.86
CA HIS A 59 0.85 13.98 7.86
C HIS A 59 1.00 12.52 8.24
N PHE A 60 0.54 11.62 7.37
CA PHE A 60 0.64 10.18 7.57
C PHE A 60 1.76 9.61 6.73
N ILE A 61 2.58 8.74 7.33
CA ILE A 61 3.60 7.96 6.64
C ILE A 61 3.25 6.50 6.82
N MET A 62 3.12 5.79 5.70
CA MET A 62 2.88 4.35 5.65
C MET A 62 4.20 3.68 5.28
N LEU A 63 4.72 2.83 6.17
CA LEU A 63 5.98 2.10 5.97
C LEU A 63 5.69 0.61 5.86
N GLY A 64 6.19 0.03 4.77
CA GLY A 64 6.12 -1.40 4.53
C GLY A 64 7.14 -2.20 5.31
N ALA A 65 6.70 -3.26 5.99
CA ALA A 65 7.57 -4.09 6.82
C ALA A 65 8.25 -5.24 6.05
N TYR A 66 7.83 -5.49 4.80
CA TYR A 66 8.26 -6.65 4.00
C TYR A 66 8.91 -6.26 2.67
N VAL A 67 9.37 -5.02 2.59
CA VAL A 67 10.19 -4.48 1.51
C VAL A 67 11.54 -4.02 2.08
N ASP A 68 12.60 -4.00 1.27
CA ASP A 68 13.90 -3.54 1.73
C ASP A 68 13.83 -2.08 2.18
N TYR A 69 14.08 -1.84 3.48
CA TYR A 69 14.05 -0.53 4.10
C TYR A 69 15.24 0.35 3.72
N ASN A 70 16.25 -0.24 3.07
CA ASN A 70 17.47 0.44 2.64
C ASN A 70 17.60 0.50 1.11
N ALA A 71 16.58 0.06 0.37
CA ALA A 71 16.52 0.22 -1.08
C ALA A 71 16.00 1.61 -1.42
N THR A 72 16.90 2.50 -1.84
CA THR A 72 16.58 3.83 -2.39
C THR A 72 16.34 3.77 -3.89
#